data_AF-A0A4Q2JDN3-F1
#
_entry.id   AF-A0A4Q2JDN3-F1
#
_cell.length_a   1.000
_cell.length_b   1.000
_cell.length_c   1.000
_cell.angle_alpha   90.00
_cell.angle_beta   90.00
_cell.angle_gamma   90.00
#
_symmetry.space_group_name_H-M   'P 1'
#
loop_
_entity.id
_entity.type
_entity.pdbx_description
1 polymer ?
#
loop_
_entity_poly.entity_id
_entity_poly.type
_entity_poly.pdbx_seq_one_letter_code
_entity_poly.pdbx_strand_id
1 'polypeptide(L)'
;MSTASGGSAQGAVRRLIVFILLFVLVTIAAVGVSGLLDRAFDVDRTLAGSGTDELALQLAFALIAGPLAALLWWGAWRRLDEPDERGSIAWPLYLAAMTTVSLVVATTSIAGGIANLVDGRWEPGGLAIGLVWALVWLWHRWMLRHPAKGPTRMATVPLVIGAAYGLVVGATWAASALAAVFDAAIRGASETVLVGRDSWALAAVDALVWAVIGFAVWWWHWVRDGVRRIPTGFAAVSLVVVGVLGGGAAMLGGVGTIVYVGLRLAFDPGETASAVLIPLGTAIAAAGVGALVWLLHARIAAAHSDGTRR
;
A
#
# COMPACT_ATOMS: atom_id res chain seq x y z
N MET A 1 41.50 -32.03 2.91
CA MET A 1 40.98 -30.77 2.33
C MET A 1 39.46 -30.79 2.39
N SER A 2 38.83 -30.26 3.45
CA SER A 2 37.40 -29.88 3.49
C SER A 2 37.07 -29.17 4.80
N THR A 3 37.29 -27.85 4.89
CA THR A 3 36.88 -27.00 6.03
C THR A 3 36.63 -25.55 5.61
N ALA A 4 35.70 -25.30 4.68
CA ALA A 4 35.41 -23.93 4.22
C ALA A 4 33.90 -23.61 4.03
N SER A 5 32.98 -24.38 4.60
CA SER A 5 31.54 -24.09 4.51
C SER A 5 30.96 -23.41 5.76
N GLY A 6 31.47 -23.71 6.96
CA GLY A 6 30.89 -23.24 8.24
C GLY A 6 30.93 -21.72 8.48
N GLY A 7 31.99 -21.03 8.06
CA GLY A 7 32.15 -19.59 8.30
C GLY A 7 31.17 -18.71 7.50
N SER A 8 30.79 -19.16 6.30
CA SER A 8 29.88 -18.39 5.42
C SER A 8 28.43 -18.39 5.91
N ALA A 9 27.94 -19.54 6.40
CA ALA A 9 26.59 -19.70 6.92
C ALA A 9 26.39 -18.95 8.24
N GLN A 10 27.34 -19.05 9.17
CA GLN A 10 27.29 -18.33 10.44
C GLN A 10 27.28 -16.79 10.25
N GLY A 11 28.07 -16.29 9.30
CA GLY A 11 28.06 -14.86 8.92
C GLY A 11 26.73 -14.41 8.31
N ALA A 12 26.09 -15.25 7.50
CA ALA A 12 24.76 -14.98 6.94
C ALA A 12 23.67 -14.93 8.04
N VAL A 13 23.64 -15.92 8.94
CA VAL A 13 22.68 -16.00 10.05
C VAL A 13 22.84 -14.81 10.99
N ARG A 14 24.06 -14.46 11.38
CA ARG A 14 24.33 -13.27 12.22
C ARG A 14 23.76 -11.99 11.60
N ARG A 15 23.96 -11.79 10.30
CA ARG A 15 23.42 -10.62 9.57
C ARG A 15 21.90 -10.63 9.54
N LEU A 16 21.29 -11.78 9.28
CA LEU A 16 19.84 -11.93 9.30
C LEU A 16 19.25 -11.55 10.66
N ILE A 17 19.84 -12.06 11.76
CA ILE A 17 19.41 -11.72 13.12
C ILE A 17 19.50 -10.22 13.38
N VAL A 18 20.61 -9.57 12.99
CA VAL A 18 20.78 -8.13 13.19
C VAL A 18 19.71 -7.33 12.44
N PHE A 19 19.40 -7.70 11.18
CA PHE A 19 18.38 -7.01 10.40
C PHE A 19 16.95 -7.28 10.88
N ILE A 20 16.66 -8.48 11.39
CA ILE A 20 15.39 -8.78 12.05
C ILE A 20 15.25 -7.94 13.32
N LEU A 21 16.31 -7.89 14.15
CA LEU A 21 16.30 -7.09 15.37
C LEU A 21 16.11 -5.60 15.05
N LEU A 22 16.79 -5.11 14.01
CA LEU A 22 16.62 -3.74 13.53
C LEU A 22 15.17 -3.48 13.07
N PHE A 23 14.57 -4.40 12.31
CA PHE A 23 13.18 -4.29 11.88
C PHE A 23 12.21 -4.17 13.06
N VAL A 24 12.36 -5.06 14.06
CA VAL A 24 11.54 -5.06 15.26
C VAL A 24 11.71 -3.76 16.04
N LEU A 25 12.95 -3.30 16.24
CA LEU A 25 13.21 -2.08 17.00
C LEU A 25 12.68 -0.82 16.32
N VAL A 26 12.83 -0.70 14.99
CA VAL A 26 12.25 0.41 14.25
C VAL A 26 10.73 0.38 14.33
N THR A 27 10.11 -0.82 14.27
CA THR A 27 8.66 -0.98 14.41
C THR A 27 8.17 -0.52 15.78
N ILE A 28 8.81 -1.00 16.86
CA ILE A 28 8.46 -0.62 18.23
C ILE A 28 8.64 0.89 18.44
N ALA A 29 9.76 1.45 17.97
CA ALA A 29 10.02 2.88 18.04
C ALA A 29 8.95 3.69 17.29
N ALA A 30 8.58 3.27 16.07
CA ALA A 30 7.55 3.93 15.27
C ALA A 30 6.18 3.88 15.95
N VAL A 31 5.81 2.75 16.56
CA VAL A 31 4.57 2.61 17.35
C VAL A 31 4.58 3.56 18.56
N GLY A 32 5.68 3.60 19.32
CA GLY A 32 5.83 4.51 20.45
C GLY A 32 5.69 5.97 20.04
N VAL A 33 6.42 6.40 19.00
CA VAL A 33 6.36 7.78 18.48
C VAL A 33 4.98 8.12 17.91
N SER A 34 4.32 7.17 17.23
CA SER A 34 2.96 7.37 16.71
C SER A 34 1.97 7.67 17.83
N GLY A 35 2.04 6.92 18.94
CA GLY A 35 1.17 7.15 20.09
C GLY A 35 1.45 8.46 20.82
N LEU A 36 2.72 8.85 20.94
CA LEU A 36 3.09 10.15 21.50
C LEU A 36 2.58 11.31 20.64
N LEU A 37 2.66 11.17 19.32
CA LEU A 37 2.17 12.17 18.38
C LEU A 37 0.64 12.25 18.36
N ASP A 38 -0.05 11.10 18.47
CA ASP A 38 -1.51 11.04 18.61
C ASP A 38 -1.97 11.84 19.84
N ARG A 39 -1.35 11.60 21.00
CA ARG A 39 -1.62 12.37 22.23
C ARG A 39 -1.32 13.86 22.09
N ALA A 40 -0.31 14.23 21.30
CA ALA A 40 -0.01 15.64 21.05
C ALA A 40 -1.09 16.33 20.19
N PHE A 41 -1.81 15.56 19.36
CA PHE A 41 -2.92 16.08 18.55
C PHE A 41 -4.29 16.02 19.26
N ASP A 42 -4.47 15.11 20.22
CA ASP A 42 -5.70 14.99 21.03
C ASP A 42 -5.56 15.72 22.38
N VAL A 43 -5.60 17.06 22.32
CA VAL A 43 -5.44 17.95 23.48
C VAL A 43 -6.54 17.72 24.53
N ASP A 44 -7.75 17.38 24.12
CA ASP A 44 -8.90 17.19 25.02
C ASP A 44 -8.77 15.94 25.90
N ARG A 45 -8.21 14.83 25.37
CA ARG A 45 -7.91 13.65 26.19
C ARG A 45 -6.79 13.87 27.19
N THR A 46 -5.77 14.67 26.85
CA THR A 46 -4.62 14.90 27.75
C THR A 46 -4.98 15.63 29.04
N LEU A 47 -6.10 16.39 29.04
CA LEU A 47 -6.58 17.12 30.22
C LEU A 47 -7.40 16.24 31.18
N ALA A 48 -7.94 15.10 30.72
CA ALA A 48 -8.84 14.25 31.50
C ALA A 48 -8.13 13.21 32.39
N GLY A 49 -6.79 13.16 32.39
CA GLY A 49 -6.00 12.28 33.28
C GLY A 49 -6.13 10.77 32.99
N SER A 50 -6.75 10.37 31.88
CA SER A 50 -6.89 8.96 31.50
C SER A 50 -5.68 8.48 30.67
N GLY A 51 -5.10 7.34 31.04
CA GLY A 51 -4.12 6.62 30.22
C GLY A 51 -2.63 6.77 30.59
N THR A 52 -2.28 6.91 31.87
CA THR A 52 -0.88 6.94 32.33
C THR A 52 -0.10 5.68 31.96
N ASP A 53 -0.72 4.50 32.00
CA ASP A 53 -0.06 3.23 31.69
C ASP A 53 0.32 3.13 30.21
N GLU A 54 -0.58 3.57 29.33
CA GLU A 54 -0.34 3.57 27.88
C GLU A 54 0.67 4.66 27.49
N LEU A 55 0.64 5.84 28.14
CA LEU A 55 1.67 6.85 27.96
C LEU A 55 3.05 6.33 28.37
N ALA A 56 3.14 5.67 29.53
CA ALA A 56 4.39 5.07 30.01
C ALA A 56 4.92 4.02 29.03
N LEU A 57 4.03 3.19 28.46
CA LEU A 57 4.38 2.21 27.45
C LEU A 57 4.91 2.87 26.16
N GLN A 58 4.22 3.89 25.65
CA GLN A 58 4.62 4.59 24.43
C GLN A 58 5.92 5.36 24.60
N LEU A 59 6.13 5.98 25.77
CA LEU A 59 7.40 6.59 26.15
C LEU A 59 8.51 5.53 26.23
N ALA A 60 8.26 4.38 26.86
CA ALA A 60 9.24 3.30 26.93
C ALA A 60 9.63 2.80 25.53
N PHE A 61 8.65 2.61 24.65
CA PHE A 61 8.89 2.22 23.26
C PHE A 61 9.69 3.27 22.49
N ALA A 62 9.35 4.55 22.59
CA ALA A 62 10.08 5.61 21.89
C ALA A 62 11.50 5.81 22.45
N LEU A 63 11.64 5.89 23.78
CA LEU A 63 12.87 6.29 24.46
C LEU A 63 13.87 5.14 24.63
N ILE A 64 13.41 3.89 24.64
CA ILE A 64 14.30 2.72 24.70
C ILE A 64 14.53 2.16 23.29
N ALA A 65 13.46 1.84 22.56
CA ALA A 65 13.62 1.20 21.25
C ALA A 65 14.17 2.16 20.20
N GLY A 66 13.83 3.46 20.25
CA GLY A 66 14.32 4.47 19.30
C GLY A 66 15.84 4.62 19.29
N PRO A 67 16.49 4.95 20.43
CA PRO A 67 17.94 5.02 20.51
C PRO A 67 18.63 3.70 20.20
N LEU A 68 18.06 2.56 20.63
CA LEU A 68 18.63 1.25 20.33
C LEU A 68 18.55 0.93 18.83
N ALA A 69 17.45 1.27 18.16
CA ALA A 69 17.30 1.18 16.72
C ALA A 69 18.33 2.06 16.01
N ALA A 70 18.53 3.31 16.46
CA ALA A 70 19.49 4.24 15.89
C ALA A 70 20.94 3.73 16.03
N LEU A 71 21.31 3.18 17.19
CA LEU A 71 22.63 2.59 17.42
C LEU A 71 22.88 1.37 16.55
N LEU A 72 21.91 0.45 16.47
CA LEU A 72 22.01 -0.74 15.62
C LEU A 72 22.04 -0.38 14.14
N TRP A 73 21.19 0.56 13.71
CA TRP A 73 21.20 1.10 12.36
C TRP A 73 22.56 1.71 12.04
N TRP A 74 23.10 2.56 12.90
CA TRP A 74 24.38 3.21 12.69
C TRP A 74 25.54 2.21 12.60
N GLY A 75 25.52 1.19 13.47
CA GLY A 75 26.47 0.09 13.43
C GLY A 75 26.40 -0.70 12.13
N ALA A 76 25.20 -1.03 11.65
CA ALA A 76 25.00 -1.69 10.36
C ALA A 76 25.43 -0.78 9.19
N TRP A 77 25.05 0.50 9.23
CA TRP A 77 25.30 1.48 8.18
C TRP A 77 26.78 1.76 7.93
N ARG A 78 27.60 1.71 8.98
CA ARG A 78 29.06 1.82 8.87
C ARG A 78 29.70 0.60 8.22
N ARG A 79 29.18 -0.59 8.49
CA ARG A 79 29.73 -1.83 7.95
C ARG A 79 29.34 -2.08 6.49
N LEU A 80 28.27 -1.43 6.00
CA LEU A 80 27.90 -1.40 4.59
C LEU A 80 28.94 -0.73 3.67
N ASP A 81 30.03 -0.17 4.19
CA ASP A 81 31.17 0.27 3.37
C ASP A 81 31.98 -0.93 2.85
N GLU A 82 31.82 -2.12 3.44
CA GLU A 82 32.46 -3.37 3.00
C GLU A 82 31.65 -4.03 1.85
N PRO A 83 32.29 -4.38 0.70
CA PRO A 83 31.59 -4.95 -0.46
C PRO A 83 30.83 -6.25 -0.17
N ASP A 84 31.38 -7.10 0.70
CA ASP A 84 30.80 -8.38 1.11
C ASP A 84 29.53 -8.21 1.96
N GLU A 85 29.41 -7.11 2.70
CA GLU A 85 28.20 -6.79 3.43
C GLU A 85 27.09 -6.27 2.51
N ARG A 86 27.44 -5.46 1.50
CA ARG A 86 26.49 -4.94 0.50
C ARG A 86 25.94 -6.01 -0.45
N GLY A 87 26.70 -7.09 -0.66
CA GLY A 87 26.28 -8.23 -1.48
C GLY A 87 25.34 -9.21 -0.77
N SER A 88 25.14 -9.04 0.55
CA SER A 88 24.26 -9.90 1.34
C SER A 88 22.79 -9.73 0.95
N ILE A 89 22.03 -10.83 0.95
CA ILE A 89 20.57 -10.83 0.70
C ILE A 89 19.80 -10.20 1.87
N ALA A 90 20.36 -10.21 3.09
CA ALA A 90 19.65 -9.74 4.28
C ALA A 90 19.35 -8.23 4.24
N TRP A 91 20.25 -7.43 3.66
CA TRP A 91 20.09 -5.98 3.53
C TRP A 91 18.95 -5.55 2.60
N PRO A 92 18.88 -6.00 1.32
CA PRO A 92 17.75 -5.69 0.45
C PRO A 92 16.44 -6.29 0.96
N LEU A 93 16.47 -7.46 1.62
CA LEU A 93 15.26 -8.05 2.21
C LEU A 93 14.69 -7.18 3.33
N TYR A 94 15.56 -6.69 4.23
CA TYR A 94 15.17 -5.74 5.27
C TYR A 94 14.57 -4.47 4.68
N LEU A 95 15.25 -3.85 3.70
CA LEU A 95 14.75 -2.64 3.06
C LEU A 95 13.42 -2.89 2.35
N ALA A 96 13.26 -4.01 1.66
CA ALA A 96 12.01 -4.38 1.00
C ALA A 96 10.86 -4.53 2.00
N ALA A 97 11.08 -5.29 3.08
CA ALA A 97 10.09 -5.49 4.13
C ALA A 97 9.72 -4.15 4.79
N MET A 98 10.71 -3.38 5.23
CA MET A 98 10.47 -2.15 5.99
C MET A 98 9.83 -1.05 5.13
N THR A 99 10.28 -0.87 3.89
CA THR A 99 9.64 0.09 2.96
C THR A 99 8.23 -0.32 2.59
N THR A 100 7.95 -1.61 2.43
CA THR A 100 6.60 -2.10 2.13
C THR A 100 5.67 -1.91 3.32
N VAL A 101 6.06 -2.37 4.51
CA VAL A 101 5.25 -2.24 5.73
C VAL A 101 5.00 -0.78 6.06
N SER A 102 6.02 0.06 6.02
CA SER A 102 5.86 1.49 6.30
C SER A 102 4.97 2.21 5.29
N LEU A 103 5.06 1.86 4.00
CA LEU A 103 4.17 2.41 2.98
C LEU A 103 2.71 2.01 3.24
N VAL A 104 2.47 0.72 3.50
CA VAL A 104 1.12 0.20 3.78
C VAL A 104 0.54 0.90 4.99
N VAL A 105 1.22 0.87 6.14
CA VAL A 105 0.73 1.49 7.38
C VAL A 105 0.50 2.99 7.19
N ALA A 106 1.45 3.71 6.57
CA ALA A 106 1.30 5.13 6.30
C ALA A 106 0.04 5.43 5.47
N THR A 107 -0.13 4.73 4.35
CA THR A 107 -1.26 4.97 3.44
C THR A 107 -2.60 4.60 4.05
N THR A 108 -2.69 3.46 4.77
CA THR A 108 -3.93 3.03 5.42
C THR A 108 -4.33 3.96 6.56
N SER A 109 -3.36 4.43 7.35
CA SER A 109 -3.63 5.30 8.49
C SER A 109 -3.96 6.73 8.05
N ILE A 110 -3.29 7.25 7.01
CA ILE A 110 -3.64 8.54 6.39
C ILE A 110 -5.04 8.46 5.76
N ALA A 111 -5.34 7.40 5.00
CA ALA A 111 -6.64 7.22 4.38
C ALA A 111 -7.76 7.17 5.43
N GLY A 112 -7.60 6.34 6.47
CA GLY A 112 -8.55 6.26 7.57
C GLY A 112 -8.69 7.58 8.35
N GLY A 113 -7.59 8.29 8.60
CA GLY A 113 -7.62 9.60 9.25
C GLY A 113 -8.38 10.66 8.43
N ILE A 114 -8.17 10.70 7.11
CA ILE A 114 -8.90 11.60 6.22
C ILE A 114 -10.37 11.19 6.12
N ALA A 115 -10.67 9.89 6.02
CA ALA A 115 -12.04 9.38 5.98
C ALA A 115 -12.83 9.76 7.25
N ASN A 116 -12.22 9.58 8.42
CA ASN A 116 -12.80 10.02 9.69
C ASN A 116 -13.08 11.54 9.70
N LEU A 117 -12.15 12.34 9.16
CA LEU A 117 -12.34 13.78 9.05
C LEU A 117 -13.51 14.15 8.12
N VAL A 118 -13.68 13.42 7.02
CA VAL A 118 -14.84 13.57 6.11
C VAL A 118 -16.14 13.21 6.82
N ASP A 119 -16.13 12.18 7.67
CA ASP A 119 -17.26 11.78 8.52
C ASP A 119 -17.55 12.79 9.66
N GLY A 120 -16.79 13.88 9.75
CA GLY A 120 -16.91 14.87 10.82
C GLY A 120 -16.38 14.40 12.18
N ARG A 121 -15.68 13.25 12.22
CA ARG A 121 -15.04 12.71 13.43
C ARG A 121 -13.58 13.18 13.48
N TRP A 122 -13.26 14.05 14.44
CA TRP A 122 -11.86 14.36 14.72
C TRP A 122 -11.21 13.20 15.49
N GLU A 123 -10.51 12.34 14.77
CA GLU A 123 -9.74 11.23 15.33
C GLU A 123 -8.28 11.30 14.80
N PRO A 124 -7.42 12.11 15.46
CA PRO A 124 -6.11 12.45 14.91
C PRO A 124 -5.12 11.27 14.91
N GLY A 125 -5.40 10.19 15.64
CA GLY A 125 -4.51 9.04 15.75
C GLY A 125 -4.17 8.37 14.43
N GLY A 126 -5.13 8.28 13.50
CA GLY A 126 -4.87 7.79 12.15
C GLY A 126 -3.83 8.66 11.42
N LEU A 127 -3.96 9.99 11.51
CA LEU A 127 -3.01 10.90 10.89
C LEU A 127 -1.64 10.88 11.58
N ALA A 128 -1.60 10.79 12.91
CA ALA A 128 -0.35 10.68 13.67
C ALA A 128 0.44 9.43 13.28
N ILE A 129 -0.21 8.26 13.29
CA ILE A 129 0.37 6.99 12.81
C ILE A 129 0.83 7.16 11.36
N GLY A 130 -0.05 7.68 10.51
CA GLY A 130 0.21 7.94 9.10
C GLY A 130 1.50 8.74 8.85
N LEU A 131 1.67 9.85 9.58
CA LEU A 131 2.82 10.75 9.46
C LEU A 131 4.12 10.10 9.92
N VAL A 132 4.11 9.40 11.07
CA VAL A 132 5.31 8.73 11.60
C VAL A 132 5.77 7.63 10.64
N TRP A 133 4.83 6.79 10.17
CA TRP A 133 5.16 5.72 9.23
C TRP A 133 5.55 6.26 7.84
N ALA A 134 5.00 7.40 7.41
CA ALA A 134 5.47 8.09 6.20
C ALA A 134 6.92 8.59 6.34
N LEU A 135 7.30 9.10 7.52
CA LEU A 135 8.68 9.50 7.79
C LEU A 135 9.62 8.30 7.78
N VAL A 136 9.21 7.20 8.41
CA VAL A 136 9.95 5.92 8.37
C VAL A 136 10.12 5.45 6.92
N TRP A 137 9.07 5.51 6.11
CA TRP A 137 9.14 5.16 4.70
C TRP A 137 10.11 6.06 3.92
N LEU A 138 10.05 7.38 4.11
CA LEU A 138 10.96 8.34 3.47
C LEU A 138 12.42 8.05 3.83
N TRP A 139 12.68 7.76 5.10
CA TRP A 139 14.00 7.42 5.62
C TRP A 139 14.56 6.14 4.98
N HIS A 140 13.76 5.07 4.93
CA HIS A 140 14.20 3.81 4.31
C HIS A 140 14.33 3.91 2.79
N ARG A 141 13.51 4.75 2.14
CA ARG A 141 13.69 5.06 0.72
C ARG A 141 14.99 5.81 0.47
N TRP A 142 15.32 6.79 1.30
CA TRP A 142 16.59 7.49 1.19
C TRP A 142 17.76 6.51 1.29
N MET A 143 17.70 5.55 2.22
CA MET A 143 18.70 4.47 2.30
C MET A 143 18.78 3.62 1.04
N LEU A 144 17.63 3.22 0.50
CA LEU A 144 17.55 2.41 -0.72
C LEU A 144 18.23 3.10 -1.90
N ARG A 145 18.14 4.44 -1.98
CA ARG A 145 18.71 5.25 -3.07
C ARG A 145 20.11 5.75 -2.81
N HIS A 146 20.70 5.45 -1.65
CA HIS A 146 21.98 6.00 -1.29
C HIS A 146 23.07 5.50 -2.27
N PRO A 147 23.80 6.40 -2.97
CA PRO A 147 24.67 6.01 -4.09
C PRO A 147 25.79 5.04 -3.67
N ALA A 148 26.33 5.23 -2.46
CA ALA A 148 27.41 4.39 -1.93
C ALA A 148 26.93 3.17 -1.11
N LYS A 149 25.70 3.18 -0.57
CA LYS A 149 25.25 2.23 0.48
C LYS A 149 23.96 1.50 0.13
N GLY A 150 23.38 1.84 -1.02
CA GLY A 150 22.22 1.15 -1.57
C GLY A 150 22.54 -0.33 -1.86
N PRO A 151 21.52 -1.21 -1.78
CA PRO A 151 21.68 -2.62 -2.07
C PRO A 151 22.12 -2.83 -3.51
N THR A 152 23.02 -3.79 -3.74
CA THR A 152 23.52 -4.15 -5.08
C THR A 152 22.64 -5.20 -5.76
N ARG A 153 21.91 -5.99 -4.97
CA ARG A 153 20.96 -7.01 -5.42
C ARG A 153 19.55 -6.59 -5.05
N MET A 154 18.56 -6.93 -5.89
CA MET A 154 17.14 -6.73 -5.62
C MET A 154 16.73 -5.28 -5.30
N ALA A 155 17.54 -4.27 -5.67
CA ALA A 155 17.28 -2.87 -5.36
C ALA A 155 15.97 -2.33 -5.96
N THR A 156 15.49 -2.96 -7.02
CA THR A 156 14.26 -2.59 -7.74
C THR A 156 13.01 -3.21 -7.13
N VAL A 157 13.14 -4.29 -6.35
CA VAL A 157 12.01 -5.05 -5.80
C VAL A 157 11.08 -4.19 -4.95
N PRO A 158 11.55 -3.38 -3.98
CA PRO A 158 10.67 -2.56 -3.16
C PRO A 158 9.91 -1.51 -3.97
N LEU A 159 10.52 -0.99 -5.05
CA LEU A 159 9.90 0.00 -5.92
C LEU A 159 8.78 -0.62 -6.76
N VAL A 160 9.00 -1.82 -7.28
CA VAL A 160 8.00 -2.58 -8.05
C VAL A 160 6.84 -3.00 -7.15
N ILE A 161 7.11 -3.45 -5.92
CA ILE A 161 6.08 -3.78 -4.93
C ILE A 161 5.25 -2.52 -4.60
N GLY A 162 5.89 -1.38 -4.36
CA GLY A 162 5.19 -0.12 -4.09
C GLY A 162 4.30 0.33 -5.26
N ALA A 163 4.77 0.19 -6.50
CA ALA A 163 3.96 0.48 -7.68
C ALA A 163 2.75 -0.47 -7.81
N ALA A 164 2.97 -1.77 -7.63
CA ALA A 164 1.91 -2.77 -7.68
C ALA A 164 0.86 -2.55 -6.58
N TYR A 165 1.30 -2.30 -5.35
CA TYR A 165 0.44 -1.97 -4.21
C TYR A 165 -0.43 -0.75 -4.50
N GLY A 166 0.18 0.37 -4.91
CA GLY A 166 -0.55 1.59 -5.25
C GLY A 166 -1.57 1.38 -6.37
N LEU A 167 -1.23 0.59 -7.40
CA LEU A 167 -2.14 0.29 -8.49
C LEU A 167 -3.36 -0.51 -8.02
N VAL A 168 -3.13 -1.57 -7.25
CA VAL A 168 -4.19 -2.44 -6.72
C VAL A 168 -5.12 -1.63 -5.81
N VAL A 169 -4.56 -0.90 -4.85
CA VAL A 169 -5.35 -0.05 -3.94
C VAL A 169 -6.10 1.02 -4.75
N GLY A 170 -5.42 1.80 -5.58
CA GLY A 170 -6.01 2.88 -6.35
C GLY A 170 -7.13 2.40 -7.28
N ALA A 171 -6.92 1.31 -8.02
CA ALA A 171 -7.92 0.75 -8.92
C ALA A 171 -9.11 0.16 -8.18
N THR A 172 -8.89 -0.56 -7.08
CA THR A 172 -9.96 -1.20 -6.30
C THR A 172 -10.89 -0.13 -5.73
N TRP A 173 -10.34 0.89 -5.10
CA TRP A 173 -11.12 1.95 -4.49
C TRP A 173 -11.71 2.93 -5.51
N ALA A 174 -11.06 3.14 -6.66
CA ALA A 174 -11.69 3.86 -7.78
C ALA A 174 -12.92 3.12 -8.31
N ALA A 175 -12.86 1.79 -8.41
CA ALA A 175 -14.01 0.98 -8.78
C ALA A 175 -15.11 1.07 -7.71
N SER A 176 -14.76 1.01 -6.42
CA SER A 176 -15.74 1.20 -5.33
C SER A 176 -16.41 2.57 -5.36
N ALA A 177 -15.66 3.65 -5.62
CA ALA A 177 -16.20 5.00 -5.71
C ALA A 177 -17.19 5.13 -6.88
N LEU A 178 -16.82 4.63 -8.06
CA LEU A 178 -17.70 4.59 -9.22
C LEU A 178 -18.92 3.69 -9.00
N ALA A 179 -18.74 2.55 -8.32
CA ALA A 179 -19.82 1.64 -7.98
C ALA A 179 -20.86 2.32 -7.12
N ALA A 180 -20.45 3.07 -6.07
CA ALA A 180 -21.37 3.83 -5.22
C ALA A 180 -22.21 4.85 -6.02
N VAL A 181 -21.59 5.52 -7.01
CA VAL A 181 -22.29 6.47 -7.90
C VAL A 181 -23.26 5.75 -8.84
N PHE A 182 -22.82 4.67 -9.49
CA PHE A 182 -23.68 3.91 -10.42
C PHE A 182 -24.83 3.24 -9.70
N ASP A 183 -24.59 2.69 -8.51
CA ASP A 183 -25.62 2.10 -7.68
C ASP A 183 -26.71 3.11 -7.30
N ALA A 184 -26.32 4.34 -6.94
CA ALA A 184 -27.25 5.43 -6.67
C ALA A 184 -28.04 5.84 -7.93
N ALA A 185 -27.39 5.85 -9.11
CA ALA A 185 -28.02 6.18 -10.38
C ALA A 185 -29.01 5.11 -10.86
N ILE A 186 -28.67 3.82 -10.69
CA ILE A 186 -29.46 2.68 -11.18
C ILE A 186 -30.66 2.41 -10.27
N ARG A 187 -30.47 2.43 -8.94
CA ARG A 187 -31.53 2.12 -7.96
C ARG A 187 -32.39 3.33 -7.59
N GLY A 188 -32.00 4.52 -8.06
CA GLY A 188 -32.71 5.77 -7.82
C GLY A 188 -32.42 6.36 -6.44
N ALA A 189 -32.09 7.65 -6.42
CA ALA A 189 -31.78 8.37 -5.18
C ALA A 189 -32.92 8.32 -4.14
N SER A 190 -34.17 8.18 -4.58
CA SER A 190 -35.37 8.18 -3.72
C SER A 190 -35.52 6.93 -2.85
N GLU A 191 -35.14 5.72 -3.33
CA GLU A 191 -35.14 4.51 -2.49
C GLU A 191 -34.04 4.57 -1.42
N THR A 192 -32.90 5.16 -1.75
CA THR A 192 -31.78 5.34 -0.80
C THR A 192 -32.02 6.42 0.25
N VAL A 193 -32.82 7.45 -0.05
CA VAL A 193 -33.13 8.56 0.87
C VAL A 193 -34.11 8.14 1.99
N LEU A 194 -34.96 7.13 1.75
CA LEU A 194 -35.88 6.57 2.75
C LEU A 194 -35.17 5.77 3.85
N VAL A 195 -33.92 5.34 3.63
CA VAL A 195 -33.06 4.63 4.60
C VAL A 195 -32.15 5.61 5.38
N GLY A 196 -32.24 6.91 5.10
CA GLY A 196 -31.43 7.95 5.71
C GLY A 196 -30.65 8.73 4.65
N ARG A 197 -30.77 10.06 4.69
CA ARG A 197 -29.94 10.99 3.92
C ARG A 197 -28.44 10.62 4.10
N ASP A 198 -27.69 10.64 3.00
CA ASP A 198 -26.21 10.80 2.92
C ASP A 198 -25.29 9.55 2.79
N SER A 199 -25.78 8.31 2.69
CA SER A 199 -24.90 7.12 2.69
C SER A 199 -24.04 6.91 1.42
N TRP A 200 -24.58 7.12 0.22
CA TRP A 200 -23.84 6.84 -1.02
C TRP A 200 -22.74 7.87 -1.30
N ALA A 201 -22.99 9.15 -0.97
CA ALA A 201 -22.04 10.22 -1.19
C ALA A 201 -20.85 10.09 -0.24
N LEU A 202 -21.09 9.79 1.04
CA LEU A 202 -20.02 9.51 2.00
C LEU A 202 -19.21 8.27 1.59
N ALA A 203 -19.87 7.18 1.20
CA ALA A 203 -19.18 5.98 0.70
C ALA A 203 -18.34 6.26 -0.56
N ALA A 204 -18.86 7.10 -1.47
CA ALA A 204 -18.12 7.51 -2.67
C ALA A 204 -16.91 8.38 -2.32
N VAL A 205 -17.04 9.32 -1.37
CA VAL A 205 -15.94 10.17 -0.93
C VAL A 205 -14.87 9.38 -0.18
N ASP A 206 -15.26 8.47 0.72
CA ASP A 206 -14.33 7.56 1.40
C ASP A 206 -13.53 6.73 0.39
N ALA A 207 -14.23 6.06 -0.53
CA ALA A 207 -13.58 5.31 -1.60
C ALA A 207 -12.70 6.21 -2.49
N LEU A 208 -13.09 7.47 -2.73
CA LEU A 208 -12.28 8.41 -3.49
C LEU A 208 -11.00 8.81 -2.75
N VAL A 209 -11.04 9.01 -1.43
CA VAL A 209 -9.86 9.27 -0.60
C VAL A 209 -8.84 8.14 -0.75
N TRP A 210 -9.30 6.90 -0.60
CA TRP A 210 -8.47 5.72 -0.80
C TRP A 210 -7.93 5.60 -2.23
N ALA A 211 -8.77 5.88 -3.23
CA ALA A 211 -8.39 5.85 -4.63
C ALA A 211 -7.28 6.88 -4.94
N VAL A 212 -7.41 8.09 -4.43
CA VAL A 212 -6.43 9.18 -4.60
C VAL A 212 -5.10 8.82 -3.94
N ILE A 213 -5.12 8.27 -2.73
CA ILE A 213 -3.90 7.86 -2.03
C ILE A 213 -3.21 6.71 -2.78
N GLY A 214 -3.95 5.67 -3.17
CA GLY A 214 -3.41 4.56 -3.96
C GLY A 214 -2.84 5.03 -5.30
N PHE A 215 -3.57 5.91 -6.01
CA PHE A 215 -3.09 6.51 -7.25
C PHE A 215 -1.84 7.35 -7.06
N ALA A 216 -1.74 8.15 -5.99
CA ALA A 216 -0.56 8.94 -5.69
C ALA A 216 0.67 8.05 -5.45
N VAL A 217 0.50 6.94 -4.72
CA VAL A 217 1.55 5.94 -4.49
C VAL A 217 1.98 5.28 -5.80
N TRP A 218 1.01 4.81 -6.61
CA TRP A 218 1.29 4.24 -7.92
C TRP A 218 2.04 5.23 -8.80
N TRP A 219 1.50 6.45 -8.98
CA TRP A 219 2.09 7.50 -9.79
C TRP A 219 3.52 7.79 -9.36
N TRP A 220 3.74 7.92 -8.06
CA TRP A 220 5.06 8.16 -7.53
C TRP A 220 6.04 7.04 -7.91
N HIS A 221 5.72 5.78 -7.62
CA HIS A 221 6.64 4.68 -7.91
C HIS A 221 6.78 4.40 -9.42
N TRP A 222 5.68 4.50 -10.16
CA TRP A 222 5.63 4.22 -11.59
C TRP A 222 6.35 5.28 -12.42
N VAL A 223 6.10 6.56 -12.14
CA VAL A 223 6.61 7.69 -12.93
C VAL A 223 7.88 8.27 -12.32
N ARG A 224 7.84 8.66 -11.04
CA ARG A 224 8.97 9.36 -10.39
C ARG A 224 10.12 8.42 -10.08
N ASP A 225 9.82 7.22 -9.60
CA ASP A 225 10.85 6.21 -9.32
C ASP A 225 11.20 5.38 -10.57
N GLY A 226 10.53 5.65 -11.70
CA GLY A 226 10.90 5.12 -13.01
C GLY A 226 10.66 3.62 -13.17
N VAL A 227 9.79 2.99 -12.37
CA VAL A 227 9.50 1.55 -12.46
C VAL A 227 9.11 1.11 -13.87
N ARG A 228 8.42 1.98 -14.62
CA ARG A 228 8.07 1.76 -16.04
C ARG A 228 9.26 1.55 -17.00
N ARG A 229 10.49 1.87 -16.57
CA ARG A 229 11.72 1.75 -17.37
C ARG A 229 12.71 0.73 -16.80
N ILE A 230 12.36 0.03 -15.72
CA ILE A 230 13.27 -0.91 -15.06
C ILE A 230 13.33 -2.21 -15.88
N PRO A 231 14.48 -2.58 -16.46
CA PRO A 231 14.60 -3.76 -17.33
C PRO A 231 14.85 -5.03 -16.51
N THR A 232 14.00 -5.33 -15.52
CA THR A 232 14.16 -6.53 -14.67
C THR A 232 13.01 -7.51 -14.89
N GLY A 233 13.30 -8.81 -14.85
CA GLY A 233 12.29 -9.86 -14.98
C GLY A 233 11.17 -9.74 -13.95
N PHE A 234 11.49 -9.37 -12.70
CA PHE A 234 10.48 -9.12 -11.67
C PHE A 234 9.54 -7.97 -12.04
N ALA A 235 10.08 -6.84 -12.50
CA ALA A 235 9.25 -5.71 -12.95
C ALA A 235 8.35 -6.09 -14.14
N ALA A 236 8.86 -6.87 -15.09
CA ALA A 236 8.08 -7.37 -16.22
C ALA A 236 6.95 -8.32 -15.78
N VAL A 237 7.24 -9.27 -14.89
CA VAL A 237 6.23 -10.17 -14.32
C VAL A 237 5.17 -9.38 -13.55
N SER A 238 5.56 -8.43 -12.70
CA SER A 238 4.61 -7.60 -11.97
C SER A 238 3.75 -6.74 -12.91
N LEU A 239 4.32 -6.18 -13.98
CA LEU A 239 3.57 -5.43 -14.99
C LEU A 239 2.51 -6.31 -15.66
N VAL A 240 2.88 -7.53 -16.08
CA VAL A 240 1.95 -8.45 -16.73
C VAL A 240 0.91 -8.97 -15.76
N VAL A 241 1.30 -9.45 -14.57
CA VAL A 241 0.37 -10.05 -13.60
C VAL A 241 -0.58 -9.01 -13.00
N VAL A 242 -0.06 -7.89 -12.51
CA VAL A 242 -0.88 -6.90 -11.81
C VAL A 242 -1.57 -5.95 -12.79
N GLY A 243 -0.83 -5.46 -13.78
CA GLY A 243 -1.35 -4.49 -14.75
C GLY A 243 -2.23 -5.13 -15.83
N VAL A 244 -1.70 -6.14 -16.54
CA VAL A 244 -2.40 -6.73 -17.70
C VAL A 244 -3.43 -7.77 -17.24
N LEU A 245 -3.02 -8.82 -16.53
CA LEU A 245 -3.91 -9.90 -16.11
C LEU A 245 -4.90 -9.41 -15.05
N GLY A 246 -4.44 -8.66 -14.05
CA GLY A 246 -5.31 -8.07 -13.03
C GLY A 246 -6.37 -7.13 -13.62
N GLY A 247 -5.95 -6.18 -14.46
CA GLY A 247 -6.87 -5.26 -15.14
C GLY A 247 -7.83 -5.99 -16.09
N GLY A 248 -7.32 -6.94 -16.88
CA GLY A 248 -8.11 -7.76 -17.80
C GLY A 248 -9.12 -8.65 -17.08
N ALA A 249 -8.75 -9.26 -15.96
CA ALA A 249 -9.64 -10.07 -15.15
C ALA A 249 -10.77 -9.23 -14.52
N ALA A 250 -10.45 -8.04 -14.00
CA ALA A 250 -11.47 -7.11 -13.50
C ALA A 250 -12.42 -6.65 -14.62
N MET A 251 -11.88 -6.36 -15.81
CA MET A 251 -12.66 -6.00 -16.99
C MET A 251 -13.63 -7.12 -17.39
N LEU A 252 -13.11 -8.33 -17.60
CA LEU A 252 -13.90 -9.49 -18.01
C LEU A 252 -14.90 -9.93 -16.96
N GLY A 253 -14.52 -9.87 -15.67
CA GLY A 253 -15.43 -10.12 -14.55
C GLY A 253 -16.61 -9.16 -14.56
N GLY A 254 -16.36 -7.85 -14.68
CA GLY A 254 -17.41 -6.84 -14.78
C GLY A 254 -18.32 -7.03 -15.99
N VAL A 255 -17.75 -7.27 -17.17
CA VAL A 255 -18.53 -7.56 -18.40
C VAL A 255 -19.37 -8.83 -18.23
N GLY A 256 -18.80 -9.89 -17.67
CA GLY A 256 -19.52 -11.14 -17.39
C GLY A 256 -20.70 -10.94 -16.46
N THR A 257 -20.53 -10.16 -15.39
CA THR A 257 -21.62 -9.81 -14.48
C THR A 257 -22.69 -8.95 -15.15
N ILE A 258 -22.33 -7.98 -16.01
CA ILE A 258 -23.30 -7.18 -16.78
C ILE A 258 -24.15 -8.09 -17.68
N VAL A 259 -23.52 -9.02 -18.40
CA VAL A 259 -24.22 -9.99 -19.25
C VAL A 259 -25.14 -10.88 -18.42
N TYR A 260 -24.66 -11.38 -17.27
CA TYR A 260 -25.46 -12.20 -16.35
C TYR A 260 -26.71 -11.45 -15.87
N VAL A 261 -26.56 -10.20 -15.43
CA VAL A 261 -27.68 -9.35 -15.00
C VAL A 261 -28.66 -9.13 -16.16
N GLY A 262 -28.16 -8.83 -17.36
CA GLY A 262 -29.01 -8.63 -18.55
C GLY A 262 -29.80 -9.87 -18.94
N LEU A 263 -29.17 -11.05 -18.90
CA LEU A 263 -29.85 -12.33 -19.14
C LEU A 263 -30.92 -12.60 -18.07
N ARG A 264 -30.60 -12.34 -16.81
CA ARG A 264 -31.55 -12.55 -15.71
C ARG A 264 -32.77 -11.63 -15.83
N LEU A 265 -32.59 -10.36 -16.18
CA LEU A 265 -33.69 -9.44 -16.45
C LEU A 265 -34.57 -9.88 -17.63
N ALA A 266 -33.99 -10.55 -18.63
CA ALA A 266 -34.72 -11.01 -19.81
C ALA A 266 -35.49 -12.32 -19.59
N PHE A 267 -34.96 -13.22 -18.75
CA PHE A 267 -35.43 -14.62 -18.68
C PHE A 267 -35.87 -15.11 -17.30
N ASP A 268 -35.67 -14.34 -16.22
CA ASP A 268 -36.04 -14.72 -14.85
C ASP A 268 -37.14 -13.81 -14.28
N PRO A 269 -38.43 -14.12 -14.50
CA PRO A 269 -39.54 -13.29 -14.02
C PRO A 269 -39.83 -13.47 -12.51
N GLY A 270 -39.12 -14.38 -11.82
CA GLY A 270 -39.42 -14.75 -10.43
C GLY A 270 -38.87 -13.80 -9.37
N GLU A 271 -37.88 -12.97 -9.71
CA GLU A 271 -37.23 -12.05 -8.78
C GLU A 271 -37.53 -10.58 -9.15
N THR A 272 -37.59 -9.70 -8.16
CA THR A 272 -37.83 -8.28 -8.44
C THR A 272 -36.65 -7.67 -9.21
N ALA A 273 -36.94 -6.81 -10.20
CA ALA A 273 -35.92 -6.16 -11.00
C ALA A 273 -34.87 -5.41 -10.14
N SER A 274 -35.28 -4.86 -9.00
CA SER A 274 -34.38 -4.20 -8.04
C SER A 274 -33.34 -5.16 -7.44
N ALA A 275 -33.71 -6.41 -7.14
CA ALA A 275 -32.79 -7.41 -6.61
C ALA A 275 -31.77 -7.87 -7.67
N VAL A 276 -32.24 -8.05 -8.90
CA VAL A 276 -31.39 -8.42 -10.04
C VAL A 276 -30.36 -7.33 -10.39
N LEU A 277 -30.70 -6.06 -10.18
CA LEU A 277 -29.83 -4.90 -10.47
C LEU A 277 -28.75 -4.64 -9.43
N ILE A 278 -28.78 -5.28 -8.25
CA ILE A 278 -27.83 -5.02 -7.15
C ILE A 278 -26.34 -5.02 -7.59
N PRO A 279 -25.83 -6.02 -8.34
CA PRO A 279 -24.42 -6.07 -8.69
C PRO A 279 -24.05 -5.18 -9.89
N LEU A 280 -25.01 -4.53 -10.55
CA LEU A 280 -24.80 -3.88 -11.84
C LEU A 280 -23.85 -2.67 -11.75
N GLY A 281 -24.00 -1.80 -10.74
CA GLY A 281 -23.13 -0.63 -10.59
C GLY A 281 -21.68 -1.02 -10.34
N THR A 282 -21.44 -1.98 -9.45
CA THR A 282 -20.12 -2.58 -9.21
C THR A 282 -19.53 -3.21 -10.46
N ALA A 283 -20.35 -3.92 -11.25
CA ALA A 283 -19.89 -4.56 -12.48
C ALA A 283 -19.46 -3.54 -13.55
N ILE A 284 -20.22 -2.47 -13.74
CA ILE A 284 -19.88 -1.38 -14.67
C ILE A 284 -18.59 -0.68 -14.22
N ALA A 285 -18.46 -0.38 -12.92
CA ALA A 285 -17.27 0.24 -12.37
C ALA A 285 -16.02 -0.63 -12.52
N ALA A 286 -16.12 -1.92 -12.15
CA ALA A 286 -15.03 -2.88 -12.30
C ALA A 286 -14.63 -3.06 -13.78
N ALA A 287 -15.61 -3.12 -14.68
CA ALA A 287 -15.36 -3.20 -16.12
C ALA A 287 -14.59 -1.97 -16.63
N GLY A 288 -15.03 -0.76 -16.26
CA GLY A 288 -14.41 0.50 -16.70
C GLY A 288 -13.01 0.71 -16.16
N VAL A 289 -12.80 0.54 -14.85
CA VAL A 289 -11.49 0.70 -14.22
C VAL A 289 -10.53 -0.39 -14.68
N GLY A 290 -11.00 -1.65 -14.75
CA GLY A 290 -10.22 -2.77 -15.27
C GLY A 290 -9.75 -2.54 -16.72
N ALA A 291 -10.64 -2.05 -17.58
CA ALA A 291 -10.31 -1.71 -18.96
C ALA A 291 -9.24 -0.61 -19.05
N LEU A 292 -9.35 0.44 -18.23
CA LEU A 292 -8.36 1.52 -18.19
C LEU A 292 -6.98 1.02 -17.77
N VAL A 293 -6.92 0.23 -16.69
CA VAL A 293 -5.67 -0.36 -16.18
C VAL A 293 -5.06 -1.29 -17.23
N TRP A 294 -5.87 -2.15 -17.84
CA TRP A 294 -5.45 -3.06 -18.89
C TRP A 294 -4.89 -2.31 -20.10
N LEU A 295 -5.62 -1.33 -20.65
CA LEU A 295 -5.19 -0.56 -21.82
C LEU A 295 -3.86 0.15 -21.59
N LEU A 296 -3.68 0.75 -20.42
CA LEU A 296 -2.44 1.45 -20.06
C LEU A 296 -1.26 0.47 -20.03
N HIS A 297 -1.40 -0.66 -19.34
CA HIS A 297 -0.28 -1.59 -19.12
C HIS A 297 -0.03 -2.48 -20.33
N ALA A 298 -1.05 -2.87 -21.10
CA ALA A 298 -0.91 -3.67 -22.32
C ALA A 298 -0.14 -2.90 -23.41
N ARG A 299 -0.41 -1.59 -23.57
CA ARG A 299 0.35 -0.73 -24.49
C ARG A 299 1.83 -0.65 -24.11
N ILE A 300 2.11 -0.55 -22.82
CA ILE A 300 3.49 -0.49 -22.31
C ILE A 300 4.17 -1.85 -22.49
N ALA A 301 3.49 -2.96 -22.21
CA ALA A 301 4.02 -4.30 -22.42
C ALA A 301 4.36 -4.55 -23.90
N ALA A 302 3.47 -4.17 -24.82
CA ALA A 302 3.69 -4.30 -26.26
C ALA A 302 4.92 -3.51 -26.74
N ALA A 303 5.10 -2.28 -26.25
CA ALA A 303 6.27 -1.47 -26.58
C ALA A 303 7.59 -2.11 -26.11
N HIS A 304 7.60 -2.83 -24.98
CA HIS A 304 8.78 -3.55 -24.49
C HIS A 304 9.08 -4.82 -25.31
N SER A 305 8.06 -5.51 -25.83
CA SER A 305 8.26 -6.71 -26.66
C SER A 305 8.77 -6.40 -28.07
N ASP A 306 8.38 -5.25 -28.64
CA ASP A 306 8.86 -4.85 -29.97
C ASP A 306 10.33 -4.42 -29.94
N GLY A 307 10.79 -3.86 -28.81
CA GLY A 307 12.18 -3.47 -28.60
C GLY A 307 13.16 -4.63 -28.42
N THR A 308 12.70 -5.83 -28.05
CA THR A 308 13.54 -7.03 -27.89
C THR A 308 13.57 -7.93 -29.13
N ARG A 309 12.69 -7.70 -30.10
CA ARG A 309 12.66 -8.39 -31.41
C ARG A 309 13.51 -7.71 -32.51
N ARG A 310 14.01 -6.50 -32.26
CA ARG A 310 14.94 -5.78 -33.15
C ARG A 310 16.36 -5.93 -32.65
#